data_AF-A0A7C4WHZ6-F1
#
_entry.id   AF-A0A7C4WHZ6-F1
#
_cell.length_a   1.000
_cell.length_b   1.000
_cell.length_c   1.000
_cell.angle_alpha   90.00
_cell.angle_beta   90.00
_cell.angle_gamma   90.00
#
_symmetry.space_group_name_H-M   'P 1'
#
loop_
_entity.id
_entity.type
_entity.pdbx_description
1 polymer ?
#
loop_
_entity_poly.entity_id
_entity_poly.type
_entity_poly.pdbx_seq_one_letter_code
_entity_poly.pdbx_strand_id
1 'polypeptide(L)'
;MPPNASNIRAEDEFGRKAGTPAKVEATTNRYKVSFLMPVDIGKFTRFAVKYKLPKEIYVKQDGLNFEIILPAFQDFDYYIEKASIIFAFPEGAEVAQLSCNNGLPTTLSQEGLVWKGVIYTQGASYLDAFNIKIAYKYNPLWLSFRPTLWIFTLAAFGTIVVAIIKKTQKPAAKPAELAVAAKAVELVSGDVESFINFYEEKRRILSEIETLEASLRRGRIPRHTYKVRKKTLETRLASVSRSLEDLKLKLIAASGRYADLMFQFERAEADIAEAEAKIRDADARYYRGELSLEAYRKIIEEYEQKRDDAEARISGILVRLREETH
;
A
#
# COMPACT_ATOMS: atom_id res chain seq x y z
N MET A 1 -18.63 33.53 -3.08
CA MET A 1 -18.90 32.07 -3.19
C MET A 1 -20.07 31.87 -4.15
N PRO A 2 -20.14 30.77 -4.92
CA PRO A 2 -21.30 30.54 -5.79
C PRO A 2 -22.62 30.53 -5.01
N PRO A 3 -23.74 30.94 -5.64
CA PRO A 3 -25.03 30.99 -4.97
C PRO A 3 -25.47 29.61 -4.46
N ASN A 4 -26.22 29.59 -3.34
CA ASN A 4 -26.74 28.37 -2.71
C ASN A 4 -25.66 27.38 -2.20
N ALA A 5 -24.42 27.84 -1.99
CA ALA A 5 -23.40 27.05 -1.32
C ALA A 5 -23.79 26.75 0.14
N SER A 6 -23.61 25.50 0.56
CA SER A 6 -23.94 25.00 1.89
C SER A 6 -22.74 24.31 2.55
N ASN A 7 -22.81 24.14 3.87
CA ASN A 7 -21.78 23.47 4.68
C ASN A 7 -20.36 24.02 4.44
N ILE A 8 -20.24 25.35 4.41
CA ILE A 8 -18.99 26.06 4.13
C ILE A 8 -18.07 25.95 5.35
N ARG A 9 -16.82 25.53 5.14
CA ARG A 9 -15.81 25.35 6.19
C ARG A 9 -14.47 25.85 5.70
N ALA A 10 -13.74 26.55 6.56
CA ALA A 10 -12.35 26.93 6.32
C ALA A 10 -11.43 26.06 7.18
N GLU A 11 -10.41 25.50 6.54
CA GLU A 11 -9.40 24.64 7.14
C GLU A 11 -8.01 25.24 6.91
N ASP A 12 -7.11 25.07 7.88
CA ASP A 12 -5.70 25.42 7.74
C ASP A 12 -4.92 24.34 6.96
N GLU A 13 -3.62 24.53 6.81
CA GLU A 13 -2.73 23.58 6.14
C GLU A 13 -2.65 22.19 6.82
N PHE A 14 -3.07 22.09 8.09
CA PHE A 14 -3.10 20.86 8.87
C PHE A 14 -4.52 20.25 8.96
N GLY A 15 -5.50 20.80 8.23
CA GLY A 15 -6.89 20.35 8.24
C GLY A 15 -7.66 20.73 9.51
N ARG A 16 -7.11 21.61 10.35
CA ARG A 16 -7.79 22.13 11.55
C ARG A 16 -8.72 23.25 11.13
N LYS A 17 -9.79 23.45 11.88
CA LYS A 17 -10.76 24.52 11.59
C LYS A 17 -10.08 25.88 11.79
N ALA A 18 -9.86 26.59 10.69
CA ALA A 18 -9.21 27.90 10.67
C ALA A 18 -10.15 29.05 11.09
N GLY A 19 -11.47 28.79 11.08
CA GLY A 19 -12.51 29.74 11.47
C GLY A 19 -13.86 29.36 10.84
N THR A 20 -14.95 29.94 11.36
CA THR A 20 -16.28 29.79 10.75
C THR A 20 -16.48 30.90 9.72
N PRO A 21 -16.70 30.58 8.43
CA PRO A 21 -16.97 31.58 7.40
C PRO A 21 -18.26 32.33 7.75
N ALA A 22 -18.15 33.65 7.93
CA ALA A 22 -19.31 34.50 8.20
C ALA A 22 -19.78 35.14 6.89
N LYS A 23 -21.08 35.09 6.60
CA LYS A 23 -21.66 35.76 5.44
C LYS A 23 -21.61 37.28 5.68
N VAL A 24 -20.94 38.02 4.80
CA VAL A 24 -20.80 39.48 4.90
C VAL A 24 -21.95 40.18 4.19
N GLU A 25 -22.37 39.64 3.05
CA GLU A 25 -23.27 40.33 2.14
C GLU A 25 -24.26 39.35 1.49
N ALA A 26 -25.55 39.67 1.56
CA ALA A 26 -26.63 38.79 1.11
C ALA A 26 -26.78 38.75 -0.42
N THR A 27 -26.45 39.86 -1.10
CA THR A 27 -26.61 40.07 -2.55
C THR A 27 -25.50 39.42 -3.38
N THR A 28 -24.25 39.51 -2.93
CA THR A 28 -23.05 39.00 -3.63
C THR A 28 -22.52 37.68 -3.08
N ASN A 29 -23.21 37.06 -2.10
CA ASN A 29 -22.78 35.82 -1.43
C ASN A 29 -21.28 35.83 -1.03
N ARG A 30 -20.83 36.96 -0.48
CA ARG A 30 -19.46 37.17 0.00
C ARG A 30 -19.32 36.64 1.43
N TYR A 31 -18.21 35.94 1.68
CA TYR A 31 -17.91 35.35 2.98
C TYR A 31 -16.58 35.88 3.49
N LYS A 32 -16.54 36.25 4.78
CA LYS A 32 -15.32 36.59 5.49
C LYS A 32 -14.80 35.36 6.19
N VAL A 33 -13.57 34.99 5.86
CA VAL A 33 -12.81 33.96 6.55
C VAL A 33 -11.78 34.66 7.41
N SER A 34 -11.82 34.40 8.72
CA SER A 34 -10.81 34.92 9.65
C SER A 34 -9.75 33.85 9.84
N PHE A 35 -8.47 34.22 9.75
CA PHE A 35 -7.37 33.31 10.02
C PHE A 35 -7.10 33.21 11.53
N LEU A 36 -6.61 32.05 11.99
CA LEU A 36 -6.21 31.84 13.39
C LEU A 36 -5.05 32.74 13.82
N MET A 37 -4.13 33.03 12.89
CA MET A 37 -2.99 33.91 13.10
C MET A 37 -2.98 35.00 12.03
N PRO A 38 -2.64 36.24 12.38
CA PRO A 38 -2.46 37.31 11.40
C PRO A 38 -1.31 36.97 10.46
N VAL A 39 -1.42 37.40 9.20
CA VAL A 39 -0.38 37.19 8.19
C VAL A 39 0.47 38.46 8.11
N ASP A 40 1.74 38.34 8.48
CA ASP A 40 2.67 39.47 8.38
C ASP A 40 2.98 39.82 6.92
N ILE A 41 3.36 41.09 6.69
CA ILE A 41 3.74 41.58 5.35
C ILE A 41 4.92 40.74 4.81
N GLY A 42 4.77 40.25 3.58
CA GLY A 42 5.78 39.41 2.92
C GLY A 42 5.77 37.94 3.34
N LYS A 43 4.92 37.53 4.28
CA LYS A 43 4.67 36.12 4.59
C LYS A 43 3.49 35.59 3.79
N PHE A 44 3.49 34.28 3.55
CA PHE A 44 2.39 33.57 2.90
C PHE A 44 1.68 32.68 3.92
N THR A 45 0.39 32.46 3.70
CA THR A 45 -0.41 31.47 4.45
C THR A 45 -1.15 30.57 3.48
N ARG A 46 -1.42 29.34 3.91
CA ARG A 46 -2.16 28.34 3.14
C ARG A 46 -3.41 27.95 3.90
N PHE A 47 -4.54 27.95 3.19
CA PHE A 47 -5.82 27.55 3.74
C PHE A 47 -6.67 26.92 2.65
N ALA A 48 -7.62 26.09 3.06
CA ALA A 48 -8.57 25.45 2.17
C ALA A 48 -9.99 25.83 2.57
N VAL A 49 -10.84 26.13 1.59
CA VAL A 49 -12.26 26.36 1.83
C VAL A 49 -13.06 25.28 1.13
N LYS A 50 -13.87 24.55 1.90
CA LYS A 50 -14.71 23.45 1.43
C LYS A 50 -16.17 23.87 1.51
N TYR A 51 -16.95 23.53 0.48
CA TYR A 51 -18.38 23.82 0.41
C TYR A 51 -19.09 22.77 -0.44
N LYS A 52 -20.41 22.69 -0.31
CA LYS A 52 -21.28 21.83 -1.12
C LYS A 52 -22.24 22.67 -1.94
N LEU A 53 -22.39 22.33 -3.21
CA LEU A 53 -23.36 22.94 -4.12
C LEU A 53 -24.52 21.96 -4.38
N PRO A 54 -25.77 22.45 -4.45
CA PRO A 54 -26.92 21.63 -4.80
C PRO A 54 -26.84 21.20 -6.28
N LYS A 55 -27.02 19.90 -6.54
CA LYS A 55 -26.91 19.33 -7.89
C LYS A 55 -27.98 19.90 -8.82
N GLU A 56 -29.16 20.16 -8.27
CA GLU A 56 -30.39 20.54 -8.99
C GLU A 56 -30.26 21.90 -9.71
N ILE A 57 -29.35 22.75 -9.23
CA ILE A 57 -29.17 24.11 -9.75
C ILE A 57 -28.08 24.16 -10.83
N TYR A 58 -27.01 23.38 -10.65
CA TYR A 58 -25.80 23.48 -11.48
C TYR A 58 -25.64 22.36 -12.50
N VAL A 59 -26.41 21.27 -12.36
CA VAL A 59 -26.33 20.10 -13.24
C VAL A 59 -27.67 19.92 -13.94
N LYS A 60 -27.66 20.08 -15.27
CA LYS A 60 -28.79 19.71 -16.13
C LYS A 60 -28.57 18.29 -16.62
N GLN A 61 -29.60 17.45 -16.46
CA GLN A 61 -29.57 16.07 -16.91
C GLN A 61 -30.59 15.89 -18.03
N ASP A 62 -30.14 15.35 -19.16
CA ASP A 62 -30.97 14.94 -20.28
C ASP A 62 -30.64 13.47 -20.65
N GLY A 63 -31.41 12.55 -20.06
CA GLY A 63 -31.16 11.12 -20.17
C GLY A 63 -29.78 10.70 -19.61
N LEU A 64 -28.88 10.32 -20.52
CA LEU A 64 -27.48 9.94 -20.23
C LEU A 64 -26.49 11.10 -20.35
N ASN A 65 -26.93 12.24 -20.91
CA ASN A 65 -26.11 13.42 -21.09
C ASN A 65 -26.27 14.34 -19.87
N PHE A 66 -25.15 14.86 -19.40
CA PHE A 66 -25.08 15.79 -18.28
C PHE A 66 -24.34 17.04 -18.71
N GLU A 67 -24.98 18.18 -18.47
CA GLU A 67 -24.39 19.49 -18.69
C GLU A 67 -24.22 20.19 -17.34
N ILE A 68 -22.99 20.60 -17.04
CA ILE A 68 -22.64 21.35 -15.85
C ILE A 68 -22.25 22.76 -16.28
N ILE A 69 -22.92 23.75 -15.70
CA ILE A 69 -22.61 25.16 -15.89
C ILE A 69 -22.24 25.74 -14.54
N LEU A 70 -20.97 26.11 -14.38
CA LEU A 70 -20.44 26.59 -13.11
C LEU A 70 -19.81 27.97 -13.29
N PRO A 71 -20.25 28.98 -12.52
CA PRO A 71 -19.50 30.21 -12.36
C PRO A 71 -18.30 29.95 -11.46
N ALA A 72 -17.10 30.22 -11.96
CA ALA A 72 -15.85 30.18 -11.19
C ALA A 72 -15.28 31.59 -11.05
N PHE A 73 -14.54 31.82 -9.95
CA PHE A 73 -13.88 33.11 -9.67
C PHE A 73 -14.81 34.32 -9.88
N GLN A 74 -15.89 34.38 -9.11
CA GLN A 74 -16.79 35.54 -9.07
C GLN A 74 -16.70 36.21 -7.69
N ASP A 75 -16.82 37.54 -7.69
CA ASP A 75 -17.00 38.37 -6.49
C ASP A 75 -15.89 38.20 -5.45
N PHE A 76 -14.64 38.42 -5.86
CA PHE A 76 -13.45 38.38 -5.00
C PHE A 76 -12.68 39.70 -5.05
N ASP A 77 -12.16 40.13 -3.89
CA ASP A 77 -11.55 41.46 -3.71
C ASP A 77 -10.01 41.44 -3.82
N TYR A 78 -9.44 40.43 -4.47
CA TYR A 78 -7.99 40.22 -4.55
C TYR A 78 -7.55 39.76 -5.94
N TYR A 79 -6.26 39.80 -6.23
CA TYR A 79 -5.70 39.32 -7.50
C TYR A 79 -5.20 37.88 -7.37
N ILE A 80 -5.51 37.04 -8.37
CA ILE A 80 -5.06 35.64 -8.43
C ILE A 80 -3.98 35.53 -9.51
N GLU A 81 -2.74 35.33 -9.09
CA GLU A 81 -1.60 35.20 -10.03
C GLU A 81 -1.73 33.93 -10.87
N LYS A 82 -1.97 32.78 -10.22
CA LYS A 82 -2.08 31.46 -10.86
C LYS A 82 -3.23 30.69 -10.24
N ALA A 83 -4.08 30.14 -11.09
CA ALA A 83 -5.16 29.26 -10.67
C ALA A 83 -5.22 28.01 -11.54
N SER A 84 -5.55 26.90 -10.89
CA SER A 84 -5.86 25.65 -11.55
C SER A 84 -7.20 25.14 -11.04
N ILE A 85 -8.07 24.77 -11.96
CA ILE A 85 -9.37 24.20 -11.67
C ILE A 85 -9.32 22.74 -12.05
N ILE A 86 -9.51 21.87 -11.07
CA ILE A 86 -9.44 20.42 -11.23
C ILE A 86 -10.84 19.85 -11.05
N PHE A 87 -11.33 19.17 -12.08
CA PHE A 87 -12.59 18.44 -12.08
C PHE A 87 -12.31 16.95 -11.93
N ALA A 88 -12.93 16.32 -10.94
CA ALA A 88 -12.94 14.87 -10.78
C ALA A 88 -14.32 14.34 -11.18
N PHE A 89 -14.39 13.60 -12.28
CA PHE A 89 -15.63 13.04 -12.81
C PHE A 89 -15.93 11.68 -12.16
N PRO A 90 -17.20 11.23 -12.12
CA PRO A 90 -17.54 9.89 -11.64
C PRO A 90 -16.94 8.80 -12.55
N GLU A 91 -16.78 7.58 -12.02
CA GLU A 91 -16.17 6.50 -12.81
C GLU A 91 -16.99 6.14 -14.05
N GLY A 92 -16.32 6.02 -15.19
CA GLY A 92 -17.00 5.72 -16.45
C GLY A 92 -17.78 6.90 -17.05
N ALA A 93 -17.54 8.12 -16.56
CA ALA A 93 -17.98 9.33 -17.27
C ALA A 93 -17.16 9.52 -18.55
N GLU A 94 -17.83 9.75 -19.67
CA GLU A 94 -17.19 10.12 -20.93
C GLU A 94 -17.32 11.64 -21.12
N VAL A 95 -16.21 12.36 -20.97
CA VAL A 95 -16.21 13.84 -21.09
C VAL A 95 -16.22 14.20 -22.57
N ALA A 96 -17.32 14.78 -23.05
CA ALA A 96 -17.47 15.20 -24.44
C ALA A 96 -16.89 16.61 -24.67
N GLN A 97 -17.09 17.53 -23.73
CA GLN A 97 -16.61 18.90 -23.84
C GLN A 97 -16.27 19.47 -22.47
N LEU A 98 -15.12 20.13 -22.38
CA LEU A 98 -14.72 20.93 -21.22
C LEU A 98 -14.21 22.27 -21.75
N SER A 99 -15.00 23.33 -21.54
CA SER A 99 -14.68 24.67 -22.03
C SER A 99 -14.80 25.72 -20.92
N CYS A 100 -13.92 26.71 -21.00
CA CYS A 100 -13.94 27.90 -20.17
C CYS A 100 -13.66 29.10 -21.09
N ASN A 101 -14.44 30.15 -20.96
CA ASN A 101 -14.33 31.36 -21.78
C ASN A 101 -12.97 32.08 -21.66
N ASN A 102 -12.36 32.06 -20.46
CA ASN A 102 -11.12 32.80 -20.16
C ASN A 102 -9.97 31.87 -19.71
N GLY A 103 -10.03 30.57 -20.03
CA GLY A 103 -9.04 29.56 -19.62
C GLY A 103 -8.00 29.22 -20.70
N LEU A 104 -6.78 28.85 -20.25
CA LEU A 104 -5.72 28.26 -21.08
C LEU A 104 -6.05 26.80 -21.46
N PRO A 105 -5.33 26.17 -22.42
CA PRO A 105 -5.68 24.84 -22.94
C PRO A 105 -5.88 23.79 -21.85
N THR A 106 -7.02 23.11 -21.95
CA THR A 106 -7.49 22.07 -21.05
C THR A 106 -6.69 20.78 -21.24
N THR A 107 -6.20 20.19 -20.14
CA THR A 107 -5.68 18.82 -20.17
C THR A 107 -6.73 17.86 -19.61
N LEU A 108 -7.16 16.91 -20.42
CA LEU A 108 -7.97 15.77 -19.99
C LEU A 108 -7.02 14.58 -19.78
N SER A 109 -6.95 14.08 -18.56
CA SER A 109 -6.17 12.89 -18.23
C SER A 109 -7.06 11.85 -17.58
N GLN A 110 -6.92 10.61 -18.02
CA GLN A 110 -7.59 9.47 -17.40
C GLN A 110 -6.65 8.84 -16.38
N GLU A 111 -7.01 8.93 -15.10
CA GLU A 111 -6.28 8.27 -14.02
C GLU A 111 -7.11 7.07 -13.54
N GLY A 112 -6.83 5.90 -14.14
CA GLY A 112 -7.56 4.66 -13.87
C GLY A 112 -9.00 4.70 -14.41
N LEU A 113 -9.99 4.54 -13.52
CA LEU A 113 -11.42 4.57 -13.87
C LEU A 113 -12.04 5.98 -13.76
N VAL A 114 -11.27 6.97 -13.29
CA VAL A 114 -11.73 8.34 -13.06
C VAL A 114 -11.11 9.27 -14.10
N TRP A 115 -11.96 10.10 -14.71
CA TRP A 115 -11.49 11.19 -15.57
C TRP A 115 -11.17 12.44 -14.73
N LYS A 116 -10.03 13.06 -15.01
CA LYS A 116 -9.63 14.35 -14.45
C LYS A 116 -9.49 15.39 -15.55
N GLY A 117 -10.23 16.48 -15.41
CA GLY A 117 -10.10 17.65 -16.27
C GLY A 117 -9.39 18.77 -15.53
N VAL A 118 -8.32 19.32 -16.10
CA VAL A 118 -7.60 20.46 -15.51
C VAL A 118 -7.68 21.64 -16.46
N ILE A 119 -8.14 22.77 -15.94
CA ILE A 119 -8.13 24.08 -16.62
C ILE A 119 -7.14 24.98 -15.88
N TYR A 120 -6.22 25.58 -16.64
CA TYR A 120 -5.28 26.54 -16.10
C TYR A 120 -5.76 27.96 -16.39
N THR A 121 -5.62 28.85 -15.41
CA THR A 121 -5.86 30.28 -15.58
C THR A 121 -4.68 31.06 -14.99
N GLN A 122 -4.29 32.14 -15.65
CA GLN A 122 -3.23 33.03 -15.20
C GLN A 122 -3.81 34.43 -15.09
N GLY A 123 -3.56 35.10 -13.96
CA GLY A 123 -3.94 36.48 -13.73
C GLY A 123 -5.46 36.74 -13.74
N ALA A 124 -6.20 36.12 -12.82
CA ALA A 124 -7.63 36.38 -12.68
C ALA A 124 -7.89 37.57 -11.74
N SER A 125 -8.75 38.49 -12.19
CA SER A 125 -9.17 39.68 -11.46
C SER A 125 -10.68 39.67 -11.19
N TYR A 126 -11.16 40.58 -10.33
CA TYR A 126 -12.58 40.73 -10.02
C TYR A 126 -13.45 41.10 -11.23
N LEU A 127 -12.84 41.58 -12.32
CA LEU A 127 -13.52 41.93 -13.58
C LEU A 127 -13.78 40.72 -14.47
N ASP A 128 -13.08 39.60 -14.21
CA ASP A 128 -13.11 38.43 -15.07
C ASP A 128 -14.21 37.46 -14.61
N ALA A 129 -15.21 37.24 -15.47
CA ALA A 129 -16.25 36.25 -15.22
C ALA A 129 -15.89 34.91 -15.89
N PHE A 130 -15.47 33.91 -15.11
CA PHE A 130 -15.18 32.58 -15.64
C PHE A 130 -16.43 31.71 -15.62
N ASN A 131 -16.92 31.37 -16.81
CA ASN A 131 -18.06 30.47 -16.97
C ASN A 131 -17.54 29.15 -17.53
N ILE A 132 -17.70 28.11 -16.73
CA ILE A 132 -17.23 26.77 -17.06
C ILE A 132 -18.43 25.97 -17.55
N LYS A 133 -18.30 25.42 -18.76
CA LYS A 133 -19.29 24.54 -19.36
C LYS A 133 -18.67 23.17 -19.57
N ILE A 134 -19.31 22.16 -19.00
CA ILE A 134 -18.87 20.78 -19.08
C ILE A 134 -20.02 19.93 -19.59
N ALA A 135 -19.78 19.21 -20.68
CA ALA A 135 -20.71 18.20 -21.18
C ALA A 135 -20.06 16.83 -21.03
N TYR A 136 -20.73 15.92 -20.33
CA TYR A 136 -20.28 14.55 -20.19
C TYR A 136 -21.44 13.57 -20.30
N LYS A 137 -21.14 12.35 -20.75
CA LYS A 137 -22.08 11.24 -20.78
C LYS A 137 -21.79 10.33 -19.61
N TYR A 138 -22.83 9.82 -18.97
CA TYR A 138 -22.67 8.92 -17.85
C TYR A 138 -23.74 7.84 -17.87
N ASN A 139 -23.29 6.58 -17.91
CA ASN A 139 -24.17 5.42 -17.92
C ASN A 139 -24.50 5.00 -16.47
N PRO A 140 -25.79 4.95 -16.08
CA PRO A 140 -26.21 4.55 -14.74
C PRO A 140 -25.74 3.16 -14.30
N LEU A 141 -25.38 2.27 -15.22
CA LEU A 141 -24.83 0.95 -14.88
C LEU A 141 -23.56 1.06 -14.02
N TRP A 142 -22.81 2.16 -14.14
CA TRP A 142 -21.64 2.42 -13.31
C TRP A 142 -21.97 2.67 -11.83
N LEU A 143 -23.20 3.13 -11.47
CA LEU A 143 -23.59 3.23 -10.06
C LEU A 143 -23.59 1.87 -9.36
N SER A 144 -24.00 0.83 -10.10
CA SER A 144 -24.08 -0.54 -9.57
C SER A 144 -22.72 -1.23 -9.52
N PHE A 145 -21.69 -0.70 -10.17
CA PHE A 145 -20.38 -1.35 -10.27
C PHE A 145 -19.73 -1.56 -8.90
N ARG A 146 -19.66 -0.51 -8.07
CA ARG A 146 -19.05 -0.59 -6.73
C ARG A 146 -19.80 -1.58 -5.81
N PRO A 147 -21.13 -1.50 -5.62
CA PRO A 147 -21.86 -2.47 -4.82
C PRO A 147 -21.77 -3.90 -5.36
N THR A 148 -21.81 -4.08 -6.68
CA THR A 148 -21.75 -5.42 -7.30
C THR A 148 -20.39 -6.08 -7.06
N LEU A 149 -19.29 -5.31 -7.09
CA LEU A 149 -17.96 -5.82 -6.71
C LEU A 149 -17.93 -6.27 -5.24
N TRP A 150 -18.54 -5.51 -4.32
CA TRP A 150 -18.64 -5.92 -2.92
C TRP A 150 -19.48 -7.20 -2.75
N ILE A 151 -20.59 -7.33 -3.48
CA ILE A 151 -21.43 -8.54 -3.44
C ILE A 151 -20.66 -9.74 -4.00
N PHE A 152 -19.97 -9.60 -5.14
CA PHE A 152 -19.19 -10.70 -5.70
C PHE A 152 -18.03 -11.11 -4.80
N THR A 153 -17.33 -10.14 -4.19
CA THR A 153 -16.24 -10.44 -3.25
C THR A 153 -16.76 -11.15 -2.00
N LEU A 154 -17.88 -10.69 -1.43
CA LEU A 154 -18.54 -11.36 -0.30
C LEU A 154 -19.04 -12.76 -0.68
N ALA A 155 -19.64 -12.91 -1.86
CA ALA A 155 -20.13 -14.20 -2.34
C ALA A 155 -18.96 -15.17 -2.56
N ALA A 156 -17.88 -14.74 -3.20
CA ALA A 156 -16.68 -15.56 -3.40
C ALA A 156 -16.05 -15.97 -2.06
N PHE A 157 -15.97 -15.03 -1.11
CA PHE A 157 -15.47 -15.34 0.23
C PHE A 157 -16.40 -16.34 0.95
N GLY A 158 -17.72 -16.13 0.89
CA GLY A 158 -18.71 -17.04 1.46
C GLY A 158 -18.67 -18.44 0.85
N THR A 159 -18.52 -18.57 -0.47
CA THR A 159 -18.39 -19.89 -1.12
C THR A 159 -17.10 -20.59 -0.73
N ILE A 160 -15.99 -19.88 -0.60
CA ILE A 160 -14.72 -20.44 -0.11
C ILE A 160 -14.89 -20.96 1.32
N VAL A 161 -15.49 -20.17 2.22
CA VAL A 161 -15.74 -20.58 3.61
C VAL A 161 -16.65 -21.80 3.68
N VAL A 162 -17.77 -21.81 2.94
CA VAL A 162 -18.68 -22.97 2.89
C VAL A 162 -18.01 -24.19 2.30
N ALA A 163 -17.15 -24.05 1.29
CA ALA A 163 -16.39 -25.14 0.71
C ALA A 163 -15.40 -25.75 1.73
N ILE A 164 -14.74 -24.91 2.53
CA ILE A 164 -13.85 -25.37 3.63
C ILE A 164 -14.66 -26.11 4.70
N ILE A 165 -15.82 -25.60 5.09
CA ILE A 165 -16.70 -26.24 6.08
C ILE A 165 -17.24 -27.57 5.55
N LYS A 166 -17.73 -27.64 4.30
CA LYS A 166 -18.19 -28.91 3.70
C LYS A 166 -17.06 -29.93 3.53
N LYS A 167 -15.83 -29.48 3.30
CA LYS A 167 -14.65 -30.36 3.22
C LYS A 167 -14.26 -30.92 4.60
N THR A 168 -14.52 -30.19 5.67
CA THR A 168 -14.25 -30.62 7.06
C THR A 168 -15.42 -31.37 7.72
N GLN A 169 -16.65 -31.19 7.24
CA GLN A 169 -17.87 -31.85 7.77
C GLN A 169 -18.33 -33.08 6.97
N LYS A 170 -17.50 -33.66 6.08
CA LYS A 170 -17.87 -34.96 5.47
C LYS A 170 -18.13 -35.98 6.60
N PRO A 171 -19.35 -36.54 6.68
CA PRO A 171 -19.71 -37.43 7.77
C PRO A 171 -18.87 -38.71 7.67
N ALA A 172 -18.21 -39.05 8.78
CA ALA A 172 -17.52 -40.30 9.01
C ALA A 172 -18.53 -41.46 8.86
N ALA A 173 -18.64 -42.00 7.65
CA ALA A 173 -19.45 -43.16 7.34
C ALA A 173 -18.59 -44.22 6.64
N LYS A 174 -18.22 -45.20 7.47
CA LYS A 174 -17.71 -46.56 7.22
C LYS A 174 -16.20 -46.82 7.24
N PRO A 175 -15.79 -47.87 7.99
CA PRO A 175 -14.40 -48.14 8.36
C PRO A 175 -13.65 -48.81 7.22
N ALA A 176 -13.02 -48.02 6.37
CA ALA A 176 -11.97 -48.47 5.45
C ALA A 176 -10.75 -47.53 5.44
N GLU A 177 -10.84 -46.35 6.07
CA GLU A 177 -9.82 -45.30 6.01
C GLU A 177 -8.69 -45.44 7.05
N LEU A 178 -8.79 -46.36 8.01
CA LEU A 178 -7.72 -46.58 9.00
C LEU A 178 -6.40 -47.05 8.36
N ALA A 179 -6.44 -47.62 7.15
CA ALA A 179 -5.23 -47.98 6.41
C ALA A 179 -4.63 -46.82 5.58
N VAL A 180 -5.40 -45.76 5.29
CA VAL A 180 -4.95 -44.63 4.47
C VAL A 180 -4.54 -43.43 5.32
N ALA A 181 -5.21 -43.21 6.46
CA ALA A 181 -4.83 -42.17 7.42
C ALA A 181 -3.45 -42.45 8.04
N ALA A 182 -3.11 -43.72 8.33
CA ALA A 182 -1.77 -44.10 8.77
C ALA A 182 -0.70 -43.76 7.72
N LYS A 183 -1.01 -43.94 6.43
CA LYS A 183 -0.08 -43.64 5.32
C LYS A 183 0.05 -42.14 5.01
N ALA A 184 -1.01 -41.36 5.23
CA ALA A 184 -0.97 -39.91 5.10
C ALA A 184 -0.21 -39.25 6.28
N VAL A 185 -0.30 -39.80 7.49
CA VAL A 185 0.52 -39.38 8.64
C VAL A 185 1.99 -39.73 8.42
N GLU A 186 2.31 -40.90 7.83
CA GLU A 186 3.69 -41.24 7.44
C GLU A 186 4.26 -40.27 6.39
N LEU A 187 3.48 -39.91 5.36
CA LEU A 187 3.93 -38.98 4.31
C LEU A 187 4.20 -37.57 4.85
N VAL A 188 3.37 -37.08 5.78
CA VAL A 188 3.57 -35.77 6.40
C VAL A 188 4.78 -35.76 7.34
N SER A 189 5.05 -36.85 8.06
CA SER A 189 6.25 -36.95 8.91
C SER A 189 7.55 -36.83 8.11
N GLY A 190 7.63 -37.50 6.95
CA GLY A 190 8.79 -37.42 6.06
C GLY A 190 8.99 -36.04 5.42
N ASP A 191 7.89 -35.35 5.10
CA ASP A 191 7.94 -33.97 4.57
C ASP A 191 8.43 -32.96 5.64
N VAL A 192 8.06 -33.13 6.91
CA VAL A 192 8.55 -32.29 8.02
C VAL A 192 10.04 -32.52 8.28
N GLU A 193 10.49 -33.79 8.34
CA GLU A 193 11.90 -34.10 8.54
C GLU A 193 12.77 -33.55 7.38
N SER A 194 12.28 -33.70 6.15
CA SER A 194 12.92 -33.12 4.97
C SER A 194 13.02 -31.60 5.07
N PHE A 195 11.96 -30.92 5.53
CA PHE A 195 11.96 -29.46 5.70
C PHE A 195 13.02 -29.00 6.71
N ILE A 196 13.11 -29.68 7.86
CA ILE A 196 14.11 -29.36 8.89
C ILE A 196 15.53 -29.57 8.34
N ASN A 197 15.77 -30.68 7.65
CA ASN A 197 17.08 -30.99 7.06
C ASN A 197 17.51 -29.96 6.01
N PHE A 198 16.61 -29.57 5.09
CA PHE A 198 16.91 -28.53 4.10
C PHE A 198 17.14 -27.16 4.75
N TYR A 199 16.48 -26.88 5.87
CA TYR A 199 16.70 -25.62 6.59
C TYR A 199 18.06 -25.58 7.29
N GLU A 200 18.44 -26.67 7.97
CA GLU A 200 19.78 -26.82 8.55
C GLU A 200 20.87 -26.74 7.45
N GLU A 201 20.61 -27.32 6.27
CA GLU A 201 21.48 -27.20 5.11
C GLU A 201 21.61 -25.75 4.61
N LYS A 202 20.50 -25.00 4.50
CA LYS A 202 20.50 -23.57 4.15
C LYS A 202 21.40 -22.79 5.11
N ARG A 203 21.23 -22.99 6.43
CA ARG A 203 22.03 -22.32 7.46
C ARG A 203 23.52 -22.66 7.34
N ARG A 204 23.83 -23.94 7.11
CA ARG A 204 25.21 -24.41 6.91
C ARG A 204 25.85 -23.74 5.69
N ILE A 205 25.15 -23.69 4.55
CA ILE A 205 25.66 -23.05 3.33
C ILE A 205 25.94 -21.56 3.55
N LEU A 206 25.05 -20.84 4.24
CA LEU A 206 25.26 -19.43 4.57
C LEU A 206 26.52 -19.21 5.42
N SER A 207 26.70 -20.01 6.48
CA SER A 207 27.92 -19.96 7.29
C SER A 207 29.19 -20.31 6.50
N GLU A 208 29.10 -21.21 5.52
CA GLU A 208 30.21 -21.56 4.64
C GLU A 208 30.57 -20.40 3.71
N ILE A 209 29.57 -19.67 3.20
CA ILE A 209 29.80 -18.44 2.41
C ILE A 209 30.50 -17.38 3.26
N GLU A 210 30.06 -17.15 4.50
CA GLU A 210 30.68 -16.18 5.40
C GLU A 210 32.14 -16.52 5.73
N THR A 211 32.41 -17.79 6.07
CA THR A 211 33.79 -18.25 6.34
C THR A 211 34.68 -18.19 5.10
N LEU A 212 34.11 -18.42 3.91
CA LEU A 212 34.79 -18.27 2.62
C LEU A 212 35.13 -16.80 2.34
N GLU A 213 34.21 -15.88 2.63
CA GLU A 213 34.43 -14.42 2.52
C GLU A 213 35.48 -13.92 3.52
N ALA A 214 35.44 -14.38 4.76
CA ALA A 214 36.45 -14.07 5.77
C ALA A 214 37.85 -14.58 5.36
N SER A 215 37.91 -15.77 4.76
CA SER A 215 39.17 -16.36 4.26
C SER A 215 39.74 -15.59 3.06
N LEU A 216 38.87 -15.03 2.20
CA LEU A 216 39.28 -14.12 1.12
C LEU A 216 39.83 -12.79 1.69
N ARG A 217 39.13 -12.18 2.66
CA ARG A 217 39.60 -10.93 3.31
C ARG A 217 40.95 -11.09 3.97
N ARG A 218 41.22 -12.27 4.56
CA ARG A 218 42.51 -12.63 5.18
C ARG A 218 43.59 -13.08 4.18
N GLY A 219 43.28 -13.11 2.88
CA GLY A 219 44.23 -13.51 1.83
C GLY A 219 44.57 -15.01 1.80
N ARG A 220 43.83 -15.87 2.51
CA ARG A 220 44.10 -17.32 2.59
C ARG A 220 43.69 -18.09 1.35
N ILE A 221 42.81 -17.51 0.53
CA ILE A 221 42.26 -18.16 -0.67
C ILE A 221 42.42 -17.22 -1.88
N PRO A 222 42.95 -17.70 -3.02
CA PRO A 222 43.02 -16.93 -4.26
C PRO A 222 41.63 -16.53 -4.78
N ARG A 223 41.53 -15.35 -5.41
CA ARG A 223 40.27 -14.80 -5.95
C ARG A 223 39.53 -15.75 -6.91
N HIS A 224 40.26 -16.48 -7.76
CA HIS A 224 39.68 -17.44 -8.70
C HIS A 224 38.96 -18.58 -7.97
N THR A 225 39.63 -19.21 -6.99
CA THR A 225 39.08 -20.32 -6.20
C THR A 225 37.87 -19.88 -5.38
N TYR A 226 37.91 -18.67 -4.83
CA TYR A 226 36.77 -18.05 -4.16
C TYR A 226 35.56 -17.95 -5.08
N LYS A 227 35.73 -17.40 -6.29
CA LYS A 227 34.62 -17.22 -7.25
C LYS A 227 33.96 -18.55 -7.60
N VAL A 228 34.75 -19.59 -7.85
CA VAL A 228 34.22 -20.92 -8.18
C VAL A 228 33.44 -21.51 -7.01
N ARG A 229 34.03 -21.53 -5.80
CA ARG A 229 33.37 -22.09 -4.61
C ARG A 229 32.10 -21.32 -4.22
N LYS A 230 32.15 -19.99 -4.27
CA LYS A 230 30.98 -19.14 -4.01
C LYS A 230 29.84 -19.45 -4.98
N LYS A 231 30.12 -19.55 -6.28
CA LYS A 231 29.11 -19.89 -7.28
C LYS A 231 28.49 -21.28 -7.05
N THR A 232 29.28 -22.27 -6.64
CA THR A 232 28.77 -23.60 -6.30
C THR A 232 27.83 -23.55 -5.09
N LEU A 233 28.22 -22.82 -4.03
CA LEU A 233 27.40 -22.65 -2.83
C LEU A 233 26.12 -21.86 -3.13
N GLU A 234 26.18 -20.80 -3.93
CA GLU A 234 25.00 -20.03 -4.37
C GLU A 234 24.03 -20.88 -5.19
N THR A 235 24.54 -21.76 -6.06
CA THR A 235 23.70 -22.68 -6.84
C THR A 235 22.99 -23.69 -5.93
N ARG A 236 23.71 -24.23 -4.95
CA ARG A 236 23.15 -25.16 -3.95
C ARG A 236 22.15 -24.46 -3.03
N LEU A 237 22.43 -23.22 -2.62
CA LEU A 237 21.50 -22.41 -1.85
C LEU A 237 20.20 -22.18 -2.61
N ALA A 238 20.27 -21.89 -3.92
CA ALA A 238 19.09 -21.70 -4.76
C ALA A 238 18.26 -22.98 -4.89
N SER A 239 18.89 -24.15 -5.04
CA SER A 239 18.15 -25.43 -5.06
C SER A 239 17.49 -25.73 -3.72
N VAL A 240 18.22 -25.57 -2.62
CA VAL A 240 17.69 -25.80 -1.25
C VAL A 240 16.53 -24.85 -0.96
N SER A 241 16.64 -23.59 -1.34
CA SER A 241 15.58 -22.59 -1.13
C SER A 241 14.29 -22.95 -1.87
N ARG A 242 14.39 -23.44 -3.13
CA ARG A 242 13.21 -23.92 -3.87
C ARG A 242 12.55 -25.13 -3.20
N SER A 243 13.35 -26.11 -2.77
CA SER A 243 12.85 -27.28 -2.06
C SER A 243 12.15 -26.92 -0.74
N LEU A 244 12.65 -25.89 -0.03
CA LEU A 244 12.00 -25.36 1.17
C LEU A 244 10.64 -24.72 0.86
N GLU A 245 10.53 -23.93 -0.21
CA GLU A 245 9.25 -23.33 -0.63
C GLU A 245 8.21 -24.40 -1.00
N ASP A 246 8.61 -25.44 -1.74
CA ASP A 246 7.72 -26.53 -2.12
C ASP A 246 7.22 -27.32 -0.90
N LEU A 247 8.11 -27.66 0.04
CA LEU A 247 7.76 -28.38 1.27
C LEU A 247 6.87 -27.53 2.19
N LYS A 248 7.15 -26.24 2.28
CA LYS A 248 6.35 -25.28 3.04
C LYS A 248 4.91 -25.24 2.57
N LEU A 249 4.67 -25.20 1.26
CA LEU A 249 3.32 -25.22 0.69
C LEU A 249 2.59 -26.54 1.01
N LYS A 250 3.30 -27.68 0.96
CA LYS A 250 2.73 -28.98 1.35
C LYS A 250 2.35 -29.02 2.83
N LEU A 251 3.19 -28.49 3.71
CA LEU A 251 2.94 -28.44 5.16
C LEU A 251 1.75 -27.53 5.51
N ILE A 252 1.62 -26.37 4.86
CA ILE A 252 0.46 -25.48 5.01
C ILE A 252 -0.83 -26.17 4.55
N ALA A 253 -0.77 -26.95 3.45
CA ALA A 253 -1.92 -27.67 2.91
C ALA A 253 -2.31 -28.90 3.75
N ALA A 254 -1.37 -29.49 4.50
CA ALA A 254 -1.58 -30.71 5.27
C ALA A 254 -2.44 -30.50 6.53
N SER A 255 -2.20 -29.45 7.32
CA SER A 255 -2.99 -29.17 8.52
C SER A 255 -2.96 -27.70 8.95
N GLY A 256 -4.03 -27.26 9.63
CA GLY A 256 -4.10 -25.90 10.19
C GLY A 256 -3.08 -25.61 11.29
N ARG A 257 -2.55 -26.64 11.97
CA ARG A 257 -1.50 -26.49 13.00
C ARG A 257 -0.12 -26.27 12.39
N TYR A 258 0.22 -27.04 11.34
CA TYR A 258 1.45 -26.80 10.57
C TYR A 258 1.42 -25.44 9.89
N ALA A 259 0.26 -24.99 9.41
CA ALA A 259 0.09 -23.65 8.86
C ALA A 259 0.44 -22.54 9.87
N ASP A 260 -0.04 -22.62 11.12
CA ASP A 260 0.27 -21.62 12.15
C ASP A 260 1.76 -21.62 12.51
N LEU A 261 2.37 -22.80 12.71
CA LEU A 261 3.83 -22.92 12.93
C LEU A 261 4.62 -22.34 11.76
N MET A 262 4.17 -22.54 10.51
CA MET A 262 4.83 -22.05 9.33
C MET A 262 4.69 -20.53 9.15
N PHE A 263 3.56 -19.93 9.54
CA PHE A 263 3.40 -18.47 9.58
C PHE A 263 4.27 -17.82 10.65
N GLN A 264 4.41 -18.45 11.83
CA GLN A 264 5.33 -17.99 12.87
C GLN A 264 6.78 -18.08 12.39
N PHE A 265 7.12 -19.14 11.65
CA PHE A 265 8.43 -19.33 11.06
C PHE A 265 8.75 -18.24 10.01
N GLU A 266 7.82 -17.97 9.09
CA GLU A 266 7.95 -16.89 8.10
C GLU A 266 8.20 -15.53 8.74
N ARG A 267 7.45 -15.23 9.81
CA ARG A 267 7.60 -13.98 10.55
C ARG A 267 8.99 -13.87 11.17
N ALA A 268 9.49 -14.95 11.76
CA ALA A 268 10.82 -14.96 12.34
C ALA A 268 11.93 -14.86 11.27
N GLU A 269 11.77 -15.50 10.10
CA GLU A 269 12.70 -15.29 8.97
C GLU A 269 12.69 -13.85 8.46
N ALA A 270 11.52 -13.20 8.40
CA ALA A 270 11.40 -11.80 8.02
C ALA A 270 12.09 -10.87 9.03
N ASP A 271 11.94 -11.13 10.34
CA ASP A 271 12.61 -10.39 11.41
C ASP A 271 14.15 -10.48 11.26
N ILE A 272 14.70 -11.66 10.94
CA ILE A 272 16.14 -11.85 10.66
C ILE A 272 16.58 -11.02 9.45
N ALA A 273 15.83 -11.12 8.34
CA ALA A 273 16.16 -10.39 7.11
C ALA A 273 16.14 -8.87 7.31
N GLU A 274 15.21 -8.35 8.12
CA GLU A 274 15.16 -6.94 8.50
C GLU A 274 16.39 -6.55 9.34
N ALA A 275 16.73 -7.33 10.37
CA ALA A 275 17.90 -7.09 11.21
C ALA A 275 19.20 -7.07 10.39
N GLU A 276 19.40 -8.05 9.50
CA GLU A 276 20.56 -8.11 8.61
C GLU A 276 20.63 -6.94 7.63
N ALA A 277 19.50 -6.46 7.11
CA ALA A 277 19.46 -5.28 6.26
C ALA A 277 19.88 -4.02 7.01
N LYS A 278 19.45 -3.88 8.28
CA LYS A 278 19.83 -2.75 9.14
C LYS A 278 21.30 -2.78 9.54
N ILE A 279 21.85 -3.96 9.85
CA ILE A 279 23.28 -4.15 10.09
C ILE A 279 24.10 -3.72 8.85
N ARG A 280 23.69 -4.18 7.64
CA ARG A 280 24.36 -3.80 6.39
C ARG A 280 24.31 -2.31 6.09
N ASP A 281 23.17 -1.66 6.35
CA ASP A 281 23.04 -0.20 6.19
C ASP A 281 23.92 0.56 7.21
N ALA A 282 23.97 0.08 8.46
CA ALA A 282 24.84 0.64 9.49
C ALA A 282 26.32 0.54 9.12
N ASP A 283 26.77 -0.62 8.63
CA ASP A 283 28.12 -0.83 8.10
C ASP A 283 28.41 0.17 6.96
N ALA A 284 27.52 0.27 5.97
CA ALA A 284 27.72 1.16 4.83
C ALA A 284 27.81 2.65 5.23
N ARG A 285 27.04 3.09 6.23
CA ARG A 285 27.09 4.47 6.75
C ARG A 285 28.36 4.73 7.57
N TYR A 286 28.80 3.74 8.36
CA TYR A 286 30.03 3.83 9.12
C TYR A 286 31.26 3.94 8.19
N TYR A 287 31.35 3.09 7.15
CA TYR A 287 32.45 3.17 6.17
C TYR A 287 32.44 4.47 5.35
N ARG A 288 31.29 5.13 5.21
CA ARG A 288 31.16 6.47 4.59
C ARG A 288 31.47 7.63 5.54
N GLY A 289 31.68 7.36 6.84
CA GLY A 289 31.93 8.39 7.84
C GLY A 289 30.68 9.18 8.27
N GLU A 290 29.49 8.71 7.90
CA GLU A 290 28.21 9.38 8.20
C GLU A 290 27.73 9.10 9.64
N LEU A 291 28.38 8.16 10.34
CA LEU A 291 27.95 7.66 11.64
C LEU A 291 29.11 7.67 12.64
N SER A 292 28.86 8.16 13.86
CA SER A 292 29.82 8.07 14.97
C SER A 292 30.05 6.61 15.38
N LEU A 293 31.25 6.28 15.86
CA LEU A 293 31.60 4.94 16.36
C LEU A 293 30.66 4.46 17.47
N GLU A 294 30.22 5.37 18.35
CA GLU A 294 29.29 5.04 19.44
C GLU A 294 27.89 4.71 18.91
N ALA A 295 27.41 5.48 17.93
CA ALA A 295 26.14 5.21 17.26
C ALA A 295 26.19 3.90 16.47
N TYR A 296 27.34 3.58 15.86
CA TYR A 296 27.55 2.33 15.12
C TYR A 296 27.43 1.13 16.04
N ARG A 297 28.21 1.12 17.13
CA ARG A 297 28.21 0.02 18.11
C ARG A 297 26.82 -0.23 18.68
N LYS A 298 26.09 0.83 19.04
CA LYS A 298 24.74 0.72 19.59
C LYS A 298 23.76 0.08 18.58
N ILE A 299 23.81 0.50 17.31
CA ILE A 299 22.95 -0.05 16.26
C ILE A 299 23.28 -1.52 16.00
N ILE A 300 24.57 -1.86 15.92
CA ILE A 300 25.01 -3.26 15.72
C ILE A 300 24.54 -4.13 16.87
N GLU A 301 24.77 -3.73 18.12
CA GLU A 301 24.37 -4.49 19.30
C GLU A 301 22.84 -4.71 19.36
N GLU A 302 22.05 -3.67 19.09
CA GLU A 302 20.59 -3.77 19.07
C GLU A 302 20.07 -4.73 18.00
N TYR A 303 20.61 -4.67 16.77
CA TYR A 303 20.15 -5.51 15.67
C TYR A 303 20.76 -6.92 15.69
N GLU A 304 21.95 -7.11 16.25
CA GLU A 304 22.49 -8.44 16.55
C GLU A 304 21.62 -9.15 17.58
N GLN A 305 21.24 -8.46 18.67
CA GLN A 305 20.33 -9.04 19.66
C GLN A 305 18.97 -9.43 19.03
N LYS A 306 18.40 -8.55 18.19
CA LYS A 306 17.14 -8.86 17.49
C LYS A 306 17.26 -10.05 16.53
N ARG A 307 18.40 -10.18 15.84
CA ARG A 307 18.68 -11.32 14.97
C ARG A 307 18.75 -12.60 15.81
N ASP A 308 19.50 -12.58 16.91
CA ASP A 308 19.68 -13.74 17.79
C ASP A 308 18.35 -14.17 18.44
N ASP A 309 17.51 -13.22 18.85
CA ASP A 309 16.16 -13.49 19.37
C ASP A 309 15.24 -14.12 18.30
N ALA A 310 15.37 -13.71 17.04
CA ALA A 310 14.63 -14.29 15.93
C ALA A 310 15.15 -15.70 15.57
N GLU A 311 16.47 -15.92 15.59
CA GLU A 311 17.07 -17.26 15.43
C GLU A 311 16.64 -18.24 16.53
N ALA A 312 16.55 -17.77 17.78
CA ALA A 312 16.06 -18.57 18.90
C ALA A 312 14.59 -18.98 18.69
N ARG A 313 13.75 -18.06 18.18
CA ARG A 313 12.36 -18.35 17.81
C ARG A 313 12.26 -19.40 16.71
N ILE A 314 13.06 -19.29 15.65
CA ILE A 314 13.12 -20.30 14.58
C ILE A 314 13.52 -21.66 15.15
N SER A 315 14.57 -21.71 15.96
CA SER A 315 15.05 -22.94 16.58
C SER A 315 13.96 -23.60 17.43
N GLY A 316 13.22 -22.82 18.21
CA GLY A 316 12.06 -23.31 18.97
C GLY A 316 10.94 -23.86 18.08
N ILE A 317 10.67 -23.23 16.93
CA ILE A 317 9.66 -23.72 15.98
C ILE A 317 10.09 -25.04 15.34
N LEU A 318 11.36 -25.17 14.96
CA LEU A 318 11.90 -26.42 14.40
C LEU A 318 11.80 -27.59 15.39
N VAL A 319 12.02 -27.35 16.68
CA VAL A 319 11.83 -28.36 17.74
C VAL A 319 10.36 -28.78 17.83
N ARG A 320 9.42 -27.81 17.85
CA ARG A 320 7.98 -28.12 17.87
C ARG A 320 7.52 -28.88 16.62
N LEU A 321 8.04 -28.52 15.45
CA LEU A 321 7.77 -29.26 14.21
C LEU A 321 8.24 -30.71 14.33
N ARG A 322 9.40 -30.96 14.96
CA ARG A 322 9.92 -32.31 15.21
C ARG A 322 9.06 -33.07 16.23
N GLU A 323 8.59 -32.40 17.29
CA GLU A 323 7.70 -33.00 18.29
C GLU A 323 6.34 -33.41 17.71
N GLU A 324 5.78 -32.65 16.76
CA GLU A 324 4.49 -32.97 16.11
C GLU A 324 4.56 -34.19 15.15
N THR A 325 5.77 -34.69 14.85
CA THR A 325 5.97 -35.90 14.01
C THR A 325 6.09 -37.20 14.82
N HIS A 326 6.24 -37.11 16.14
CA HIS A 326 6.40 -38.25 17.07
C HIS A 326 5.14 -38.47 17.90
#